data_AF-A0AB36P9A7-F1
#
_entry.id   AF-A0AB36P9A7-F1
#
_cell.length_a   1.000
_cell.length_b   1.000
_cell.length_c   1.000
_cell.angle_alpha   90.00
_cell.angle_beta   90.00
_cell.angle_gamma   90.00
#
_symmetry.space_group_name_H-M   'P 1'
#
loop_
_entity.id
_entity.type
_entity.pdbx_description
1 polymer ?
#
loop_
_entity_poly.entity_id
_entity_poly.type
_entity_poly.pdbx_seq_one_letter_code
_entity_poly.pdbx_strand_id
1 'polypeptide(L)'
;MHRIDTKTAKKDKFGAGKNGFTRGNPQTGTPATDLDDDYFDMLQEELCSVVEASGASLEKGRHDQLLTALRALLLSRKNPFGDIKSDGTVKTALENLGLGEAAKRNVGTGANQIPDMSLFASINTVTAAAQKFPSGLILQCGQLNGAPNVSSTYGMRFPMTFSRVIAVVVTLNVTGAAGQPTVSATSVQNTGFNITVSPGSGYGSSADAYYIAMGY
;
A
#
# COMPACT_ATOMS: atom_id res chain seq x y z
N MET A 1 40.63 -21.03 -5.84
CA MET A 1 42.08 -20.93 -6.10
C MET A 1 42.88 -22.06 -5.46
N HIS A 2 43.76 -22.71 -6.24
CA HIS A 2 44.80 -23.60 -5.71
C HIS A 2 46.09 -22.81 -5.41
N ARG A 3 47.02 -23.44 -4.70
CA ARG A 3 48.36 -22.88 -4.42
C ARG A 3 49.35 -23.44 -5.43
N ILE A 4 50.45 -22.73 -5.65
CA ILE A 4 51.57 -23.24 -6.45
C ILE A 4 52.09 -24.55 -5.86
N ASP A 5 52.21 -25.58 -6.69
CA ASP A 5 52.57 -26.95 -6.32
C ASP A 5 53.59 -27.60 -7.26
N THR A 6 54.28 -26.78 -8.07
CA THR A 6 55.48 -27.17 -8.81
C THR A 6 56.53 -27.81 -7.89
N LYS A 7 57.42 -28.63 -8.46
CA LYS A 7 58.46 -29.36 -7.70
C LYS A 7 59.39 -28.45 -6.89
N THR A 8 59.54 -27.19 -7.32
CA THR A 8 60.38 -26.16 -6.70
C THR A 8 59.57 -25.18 -5.83
N ALA A 9 58.28 -25.43 -5.64
CA ALA A 9 57.46 -24.71 -4.67
C ALA A 9 58.01 -24.91 -3.25
N LYS A 10 58.04 -23.83 -2.45
CA LYS A 10 58.45 -23.95 -1.06
C LYS A 10 57.35 -24.65 -0.28
N LYS A 11 57.61 -25.92 0.06
CA LYS A 11 56.71 -26.74 0.86
C LYS A 11 56.39 -26.04 2.19
N ASP A 12 55.10 -26.05 2.55
CA ASP A 12 54.57 -25.59 3.84
C ASP A 12 54.99 -24.16 4.27
N LYS A 13 55.26 -23.26 3.31
CA LYS A 13 55.68 -21.87 3.59
C LYS A 13 54.73 -21.13 4.55
N PHE A 14 53.43 -21.44 4.49
CA PHE A 14 52.39 -20.81 5.32
C PHE A 14 51.69 -21.80 6.27
N GLY A 15 52.33 -22.92 6.61
CA GLY A 15 51.78 -24.01 7.43
C GLY A 15 51.59 -25.31 6.66
N ALA A 16 51.17 -26.37 7.35
CA ALA A 16 51.02 -27.70 6.74
C ALA A 16 50.07 -27.69 5.53
N GLY A 17 50.52 -28.25 4.40
CA GLY A 17 49.83 -28.29 3.11
C GLY A 17 49.79 -26.94 2.37
N LYS A 18 50.45 -25.90 2.89
CA LYS A 18 50.32 -24.53 2.39
C LYS A 18 51.61 -24.06 1.71
N ASN A 19 51.87 -24.64 0.55
CA ASN A 19 52.99 -24.29 -0.33
C ASN A 19 52.95 -22.80 -0.73
N GLY A 20 54.09 -22.27 -1.15
CA GLY A 20 54.19 -20.92 -1.68
C GLY A 20 55.50 -20.63 -2.42
N PHE A 21 55.59 -19.43 -2.98
CA PHE A 21 56.75 -19.00 -3.78
C PHE A 21 58.01 -18.78 -2.95
N THR A 22 59.17 -19.13 -3.51
CA THR A 22 60.50 -18.76 -3.01
C THR A 22 61.37 -18.24 -4.14
N ARG A 23 62.24 -17.26 -3.83
CA ARG A 23 63.27 -16.78 -4.77
C ARG A 23 64.45 -17.73 -4.93
N GLY A 24 64.39 -18.89 -4.28
CA GLY A 24 65.50 -19.82 -4.14
C GLY A 24 66.58 -19.28 -3.21
N ASN A 25 67.66 -20.05 -3.08
CA ASN A 25 68.90 -19.65 -2.43
C ASN A 25 70.07 -20.36 -3.12
N PRO A 26 70.86 -19.65 -3.95
CA PRO A 26 72.03 -20.21 -4.63
C PRO A 26 73.07 -20.79 -3.67
N GLN A 27 73.21 -20.23 -2.46
CA GLN A 27 74.20 -20.69 -1.47
C GLN A 27 73.84 -22.06 -0.88
N THR A 28 72.55 -22.40 -0.82
CA THR A 28 72.06 -23.68 -0.29
C THR A 28 71.57 -24.62 -1.40
N GLY A 29 71.84 -24.29 -2.67
CA GLY A 29 71.40 -25.07 -3.84
C GLY A 29 69.88 -25.16 -4.00
N THR A 30 69.11 -24.27 -3.38
CA THR A 30 67.64 -24.30 -3.44
C THR A 30 67.19 -23.50 -4.67
N PRO A 31 66.52 -24.12 -5.66
CA PRO A 31 66.02 -23.38 -6.83
C PRO A 31 64.89 -22.40 -6.44
N ALA A 32 64.67 -21.40 -7.29
CA ALA A 32 63.47 -20.57 -7.21
C ALA A 32 62.23 -21.39 -7.59
N THR A 33 61.06 -20.95 -7.13
CA THR A 33 59.80 -21.60 -7.52
C THR A 33 59.52 -21.36 -8.99
N ASP A 34 59.41 -22.45 -9.73
CA ASP A 34 58.98 -22.46 -11.12
C ASP A 34 57.51 -22.04 -11.18
N LEU A 35 57.20 -21.23 -12.18
CA LEU A 35 55.85 -20.83 -12.50
C LEU A 35 55.29 -21.81 -13.53
N ASP A 36 54.07 -22.29 -13.32
CA ASP A 36 53.34 -23.17 -14.23
C ASP A 36 52.11 -22.48 -14.81
N ASP A 37 51.64 -23.04 -15.92
CA ASP A 37 50.41 -22.65 -16.62
C ASP A 37 49.19 -22.89 -15.74
N ASP A 38 49.09 -24.06 -15.10
CA ASP A 38 47.95 -24.40 -14.23
C ASP A 38 47.65 -23.31 -13.18
N TYR A 39 48.67 -22.76 -12.50
CA TYR A 39 48.47 -21.69 -11.51
C TYR A 39 48.02 -20.35 -12.15
N PHE A 40 48.59 -19.98 -13.29
CA PHE A 40 48.24 -18.71 -13.95
C PHE A 40 46.89 -18.77 -14.65
N ASP A 41 46.55 -19.89 -15.28
CA ASP A 41 45.25 -20.12 -15.88
C ASP A 41 44.17 -20.09 -14.80
N MET A 42 44.41 -20.70 -13.63
CA MET A 42 43.48 -20.59 -12.51
C MET A 42 43.26 -19.15 -12.05
N LEU A 43 44.33 -18.34 -11.92
CA LEU A 43 44.18 -16.93 -11.56
C LEU A 43 43.43 -16.13 -12.63
N GLN A 44 43.69 -16.40 -13.92
CA GLN A 44 42.98 -15.77 -15.01
C GLN A 44 41.49 -16.11 -14.95
N GLU A 45 41.16 -17.40 -14.90
CA GLU A 45 39.78 -17.87 -14.90
C GLU A 45 38.99 -17.39 -13.68
N GLU A 46 39.61 -17.28 -12.49
CA GLU A 46 38.95 -16.70 -11.30
C GLU A 46 38.60 -15.23 -11.50
N LEU A 47 39.49 -14.43 -12.10
CA LEU A 47 39.21 -13.02 -12.38
C LEU A 47 38.23 -12.85 -13.54
N CYS A 48 38.36 -13.66 -14.58
CA CYS A 48 37.46 -13.70 -15.73
C CYS A 48 36.04 -14.10 -15.33
N SER A 49 35.91 -15.13 -14.49
CA SER A 49 34.62 -15.59 -13.95
C SER A 49 33.87 -14.49 -13.21
N VAL A 50 34.57 -13.60 -12.48
CA VAL A 50 33.93 -12.46 -11.81
C VAL A 50 33.35 -11.47 -12.84
N VAL A 51 34.05 -11.24 -13.94
CA VAL A 51 33.58 -10.35 -15.01
C VAL A 51 32.36 -10.94 -15.72
N GLU A 52 32.44 -12.21 -16.10
CA GLU A 52 31.36 -12.92 -16.76
C GLU A 52 30.11 -13.07 -15.87
N ALA A 53 30.31 -13.29 -14.56
CA ALA A 53 29.22 -13.35 -13.59
C ALA A 53 28.43 -12.03 -13.49
N SER A 54 29.05 -10.89 -13.82
CA SER A 54 28.36 -9.60 -13.91
C SER A 54 27.51 -9.46 -15.18
N GLY A 55 27.57 -10.42 -16.10
CA GLY A 55 26.89 -10.41 -17.40
C GLY A 55 27.68 -9.69 -18.50
N ALA A 56 28.94 -9.32 -18.25
CA ALA A 56 29.81 -8.65 -19.21
C ALA A 56 30.70 -9.66 -19.95
N SER A 57 30.97 -9.42 -21.22
CA SER A 57 31.95 -10.20 -21.99
C SER A 57 33.38 -9.69 -21.74
N LEU A 58 34.35 -10.61 -21.80
CA LEU A 58 35.77 -10.30 -21.66
C LEU A 58 36.31 -9.56 -22.89
N GLU A 59 36.96 -8.42 -22.66
CA GLU A 59 37.50 -7.55 -23.71
C GLU A 59 39.01 -7.33 -23.53
N LYS A 60 39.85 -7.93 -24.40
CA LYS A 60 41.32 -7.87 -24.28
C LYS A 60 41.91 -6.45 -24.13
N GLY A 61 41.30 -5.46 -24.79
CA GLY A 61 41.77 -4.06 -24.76
C GLY A 61 41.30 -3.24 -23.56
N ARG A 62 40.43 -3.80 -22.70
CA ARG A 62 39.80 -3.08 -21.60
C ARG A 62 40.44 -3.46 -20.26
N HIS A 63 40.92 -2.47 -19.52
CA HIS A 63 41.70 -2.65 -18.29
C HIS A 63 40.94 -2.32 -16.99
N ASP A 64 39.63 -2.09 -17.06
CA ASP A 64 38.76 -1.78 -15.91
C ASP A 64 37.63 -2.81 -15.73
N GLN A 65 37.70 -3.95 -16.41
CA GLN A 65 36.59 -4.93 -16.46
C GLN A 65 36.24 -5.48 -15.08
N LEU A 66 37.24 -5.82 -14.28
CA LEU A 66 37.04 -6.32 -12.92
C LEU A 66 36.38 -5.25 -12.03
N LEU A 67 36.80 -3.99 -12.17
CA LEU A 67 36.21 -2.87 -11.41
C LEU A 67 34.74 -2.64 -11.81
N THR A 68 34.46 -2.66 -13.11
CA THR A 68 33.12 -2.52 -13.66
C THR A 68 32.21 -3.67 -13.23
N ALA A 69 32.73 -4.91 -13.28
CA ALA A 69 32.02 -6.10 -12.83
C ALA A 69 31.70 -6.05 -11.33
N LEU A 70 32.66 -5.66 -10.49
CA LEU A 70 32.45 -5.48 -9.06
C LEU A 70 31.39 -4.42 -8.77
N ARG A 71 31.41 -3.28 -9.48
CA ARG A 71 30.36 -2.26 -9.36
C ARG A 71 28.99 -2.85 -9.69
N ALA A 72 28.87 -3.54 -10.83
CA ALA A 72 27.62 -4.15 -11.26
C ALA A 72 27.11 -5.22 -10.26
N LEU A 73 27.99 -6.12 -9.82
CA LEU A 73 27.66 -7.18 -8.86
C LEU A 73 27.29 -6.65 -7.47
N LEU A 74 27.92 -5.57 -7.02
CA LEU A 74 27.64 -4.97 -5.71
C LEU A 74 26.45 -4.01 -5.73
N LEU A 75 26.10 -3.46 -6.90
CA LEU A 75 24.84 -2.73 -7.14
C LEU A 75 23.66 -3.70 -7.30
N SER A 76 23.90 -4.87 -7.92
CA SER A 76 22.93 -5.97 -8.04
C SER A 76 22.80 -6.71 -6.71
N ARG A 77 22.14 -6.06 -5.75
CA ARG A 77 21.81 -6.68 -4.48
C ARG A 77 20.72 -7.73 -4.70
N LYS A 78 20.96 -8.99 -4.32
CA LYS A 78 20.01 -10.10 -4.47
C LYS A 78 18.68 -9.85 -3.74
N ASN A 79 18.68 -9.03 -2.70
CA ASN A 79 17.50 -8.65 -1.91
C ASN A 79 17.51 -7.13 -1.60
N PRO A 80 17.31 -6.25 -2.60
CA PRO A 80 17.58 -4.82 -2.45
C PRO A 80 16.81 -4.16 -1.29
N PHE A 81 15.56 -4.57 -1.04
CA PHE A 81 14.77 -4.09 0.11
C PHE A 81 15.18 -4.69 1.45
N GLY A 82 15.63 -5.95 1.46
CA GLY A 82 16.17 -6.61 2.67
C GLY A 82 17.49 -5.98 3.10
N ASP A 83 18.30 -5.57 2.14
CA ASP A 83 19.61 -4.96 2.37
C ASP A 83 19.47 -3.52 2.86
N ILE A 84 18.53 -2.72 2.32
CA ILE A 84 18.20 -1.38 2.87
C ILE A 84 17.84 -1.46 4.36
N LYS A 85 17.11 -2.52 4.76
CA LYS A 85 16.77 -2.75 6.17
C LYS A 85 18.01 -3.10 7.00
N SER A 86 18.87 -3.98 6.48
CA SER A 86 20.08 -4.43 7.17
C SER A 86 21.13 -3.31 7.32
N ASP A 87 21.22 -2.43 6.33
CA ASP A 87 22.12 -1.27 6.32
C ASP A 87 21.64 -0.15 7.27
N GLY A 88 20.43 -0.25 7.83
CA GLY A 88 19.86 0.78 8.71
C GLY A 88 19.42 2.06 8.00
N THR A 89 19.27 2.02 6.67
CA THR A 89 19.03 3.21 5.82
C THR A 89 17.58 3.39 5.37
N VAL A 90 16.64 2.66 5.96
CA VAL A 90 15.20 2.69 5.60
C VAL A 90 14.65 4.12 5.54
N LYS A 91 15.02 4.98 6.50
CA LYS A 91 14.53 6.37 6.54
C LYS A 91 14.91 7.14 5.26
N THR A 92 16.18 7.11 4.89
CA THR A 92 16.68 7.78 3.67
C THR A 92 16.07 7.17 2.41
N ALA A 93 15.85 5.85 2.38
CA ALA A 93 15.17 5.20 1.27
C ALA A 93 13.72 5.69 1.09
N LEU A 94 12.96 5.84 2.18
CA LEU A 94 11.62 6.42 2.15
C LEU A 94 11.64 7.88 1.66
N GLU A 95 12.60 8.69 2.15
CA GLU A 95 12.78 10.09 1.72
C GLU A 95 13.09 10.20 0.22
N ASN A 96 14.01 9.39 -0.30
CA ASN A 96 14.37 9.37 -1.72
C ASN A 96 13.20 8.99 -2.64
N LEU A 97 12.29 8.13 -2.15
CA LEU A 97 11.07 7.75 -2.87
C LEU A 97 9.92 8.74 -2.68
N GLY A 98 10.10 9.80 -1.88
CA GLY A 98 9.05 10.76 -1.54
C GLY A 98 7.93 10.16 -0.68
N LEU A 99 8.20 9.05 0.02
CA LEU A 99 7.20 8.37 0.86
C LEU A 99 7.06 9.08 2.20
N GLY A 100 5.89 9.67 2.44
CA GLY A 100 5.54 10.35 3.68
C GLY A 100 4.94 9.43 4.75
N GLU A 101 4.39 10.04 5.80
CA GLU A 101 3.82 9.34 6.96
C GLU A 101 2.68 8.38 6.61
N ALA A 102 1.87 8.71 5.60
CA ALA A 102 0.75 7.88 5.17
C ALA A 102 1.20 6.47 4.73
N ALA A 103 2.34 6.36 4.03
CA ALA A 103 2.87 5.09 3.56
C ALA A 103 3.29 4.15 4.71
N LYS A 104 3.44 4.68 5.93
CA LYS A 104 3.80 3.92 7.14
C LYS A 104 2.59 3.50 7.98
N ARG A 105 1.38 3.94 7.61
CA ARG A 105 0.16 3.70 8.38
C ARG A 105 -0.63 2.54 7.80
N ASN A 106 -1.12 1.66 8.67
CA ASN A 106 -2.06 0.61 8.28
C ASN A 106 -3.43 1.20 7.95
N VAL A 107 -4.22 0.46 7.17
CA VAL A 107 -5.63 0.75 6.92
C VAL A 107 -6.48 0.11 8.03
N GLY A 108 -7.41 0.85 8.64
CA GLY A 108 -8.30 0.33 9.69
C GLY A 108 -8.94 1.41 10.58
N THR A 109 -9.32 1.03 11.81
CA THR A 109 -10.02 1.86 12.82
C THR A 109 -9.18 2.31 14.00
N GLY A 110 -7.94 1.83 14.10
CA GLY A 110 -7.03 2.11 15.21
C GLY A 110 -6.44 3.52 15.16
N ALA A 111 -5.88 3.95 16.29
CA ALA A 111 -5.14 5.21 16.36
C ALA A 111 -4.01 5.23 15.32
N ASN A 112 -3.81 6.38 14.68
CA ASN A 112 -2.79 6.60 13.63
C ASN A 112 -2.93 5.69 12.40
N GLN A 113 -4.11 5.16 12.09
CA GLN A 113 -4.39 4.43 10.85
C GLN A 113 -4.98 5.35 9.78
N ILE A 114 -4.86 4.93 8.51
CA ILE A 114 -5.66 5.50 7.42
C ILE A 114 -7.06 4.89 7.54
N PRO A 115 -8.14 5.71 7.54
CA PRO A 115 -9.50 5.20 7.68
C PRO A 115 -9.82 4.17 6.59
N ASP A 116 -10.27 2.99 7.00
CA ASP A 116 -10.81 2.01 6.07
C ASP A 116 -12.13 2.51 5.48
N MET A 117 -12.18 2.67 4.16
CA MET A 117 -13.35 3.15 3.44
C MET A 117 -14.52 2.17 3.50
N SER A 118 -14.29 0.89 3.75
CA SER A 118 -15.36 -0.12 3.89
C SER A 118 -16.30 0.17 5.08
N LEU A 119 -15.86 0.98 6.04
CA LEU A 119 -16.63 1.38 7.21
C LEU A 119 -17.60 2.53 6.94
N PHE A 120 -17.48 3.19 5.78
CA PHE A 120 -18.45 4.15 5.29
C PHE A 120 -19.57 3.42 4.55
N ALA A 121 -20.36 2.62 5.26
CA ALA A 121 -21.45 1.88 4.65
C ALA A 121 -22.45 2.85 4.02
N SER A 122 -22.86 2.58 2.79
CA SER A 122 -23.83 3.40 2.07
C SER A 122 -24.91 2.57 1.41
N ILE A 123 -26.09 3.18 1.29
CA ILE A 123 -27.21 2.65 0.51
C ILE A 123 -27.63 3.78 -0.42
N ASN A 124 -27.77 3.50 -1.72
CA ASN A 124 -28.32 4.44 -2.68
C ASN A 124 -29.35 3.70 -3.54
N THR A 125 -30.56 4.26 -3.58
CA THR A 125 -31.69 3.78 -4.39
C THR A 125 -32.31 4.97 -5.10
N VAL A 126 -33.29 4.73 -5.98
CA VAL A 126 -33.99 5.81 -6.70
C VAL A 126 -34.66 6.81 -5.74
N THR A 127 -35.15 6.36 -4.58
CA THR A 127 -35.94 7.18 -3.67
C THR A 127 -35.34 7.32 -2.27
N ALA A 128 -34.14 6.80 -2.01
CA ALA A 128 -33.50 6.89 -0.70
C ALA A 128 -31.99 6.75 -0.77
N ALA A 129 -31.30 7.46 0.12
CA ALA A 129 -29.86 7.35 0.32
C ALA A 129 -29.52 7.32 1.81
N ALA A 130 -28.47 6.59 2.17
CA ALA A 130 -27.93 6.55 3.52
C ALA A 130 -26.42 6.44 3.51
N GLN A 131 -25.78 7.09 4.47
CA GLN A 131 -24.36 6.99 4.75
C GLN A 131 -24.15 6.83 6.25
N LYS A 132 -23.49 5.73 6.63
CA LYS A 132 -22.99 5.50 7.98
C LYS A 132 -21.53 5.89 8.05
N PHE A 133 -21.17 6.70 9.02
CA PHE A 133 -19.79 7.08 9.30
C PHE A 133 -19.14 6.06 10.26
N PRO A 134 -17.81 5.93 10.25
CA PRO A 134 -17.09 5.06 11.19
C PRO A 134 -17.37 5.37 12.67
N SER A 135 -17.79 6.59 12.99
CA SER A 135 -18.21 6.98 14.35
C SER A 135 -19.54 6.35 14.79
N GLY A 136 -20.25 5.67 13.89
CA GLY A 136 -21.60 5.15 14.11
C GLY A 136 -22.71 6.11 13.68
N LEU A 137 -22.41 7.40 13.48
CA LEU A 137 -23.38 8.38 12.96
C LEU A 137 -23.92 7.91 11.60
N ILE A 138 -25.22 8.05 11.40
CA ILE A 138 -25.93 7.73 10.17
C ILE A 138 -26.64 9.01 9.72
N LEU A 139 -26.43 9.37 8.46
CA LEU A 139 -27.24 10.36 7.74
C LEU A 139 -28.01 9.60 6.67
N GLN A 140 -29.33 9.79 6.61
CA GLN A 140 -30.15 9.18 5.58
C GLN A 140 -31.30 10.07 5.16
N CYS A 141 -31.67 9.97 3.90
CA CYS A 141 -32.76 10.71 3.31
C CYS A 141 -33.60 9.79 2.44
N GLY A 142 -34.78 10.28 2.09
CA GLY A 142 -35.59 9.62 1.09
C GLY A 142 -36.83 10.40 0.72
N GLN A 143 -37.57 9.83 -0.21
CA GLN A 143 -38.76 10.40 -0.82
C GLN A 143 -39.91 9.40 -0.68
N LEU A 144 -41.11 9.92 -0.43
CA LEU A 144 -42.34 9.14 -0.54
C LEU A 144 -42.57 8.80 -2.02
N ASN A 145 -42.87 7.54 -2.32
CA ASN A 145 -43.15 7.15 -3.69
C ASN A 145 -44.55 7.64 -4.11
N GLY A 146 -44.58 8.66 -4.98
CA GLY A 146 -45.80 9.25 -5.53
C GLY A 146 -46.34 10.44 -4.74
N ALA A 147 -47.26 11.16 -5.37
CA ALA A 147 -47.88 12.37 -4.85
C ALA A 147 -48.68 12.09 -3.56
N PRO A 148 -48.33 12.72 -2.42
CA PRO A 148 -49.08 12.55 -1.20
C PRO A 148 -50.43 13.26 -1.28
N ASN A 149 -51.47 12.58 -0.82
CA ASN A 149 -52.79 13.16 -0.62
C ASN A 149 -52.81 14.00 0.66
N VAL A 150 -53.61 15.07 0.65
CA VAL A 150 -53.90 15.85 1.86
C VAL A 150 -54.66 15.01 2.90
N SER A 151 -54.51 15.34 4.18
CA SER A 151 -55.14 14.63 5.30
C SER A 151 -54.81 13.14 5.35
N SER A 152 -53.64 12.75 4.85
CA SER A 152 -53.19 11.36 4.77
C SER A 152 -51.89 11.15 5.53
N THR A 153 -51.68 9.92 5.99
CA THR A 153 -50.46 9.50 6.69
C THR A 153 -49.81 8.33 5.98
N TYR A 154 -48.51 8.41 5.77
CA TYR A 154 -47.72 7.44 5.04
C TYR A 154 -46.57 6.92 5.92
N GLY A 155 -46.45 5.60 6.02
CA GLY A 155 -45.35 4.97 6.75
C GLY A 155 -44.05 4.99 5.94
N MET A 156 -43.00 5.54 6.53
CA MET A 156 -41.65 5.58 5.96
C MET A 156 -40.74 4.62 6.72
N ARG A 157 -39.90 3.90 5.97
CA ARG A 157 -38.84 3.03 6.50
C ARG A 157 -37.50 3.71 6.29
N PHE A 158 -36.66 3.73 7.32
CA PHE A 158 -35.28 4.15 7.17
C PHE A 158 -34.46 3.05 6.46
N PRO A 159 -33.65 3.39 5.43
CA PRO A 159 -32.72 2.45 4.79
C PRO A 159 -31.80 1.73 5.77
N MET A 160 -31.31 2.45 6.78
CA MET A 160 -30.53 1.89 7.89
C MET A 160 -31.28 2.09 9.20
N THR A 161 -31.35 1.04 10.02
CA THR A 161 -31.93 1.18 11.37
C THR A 161 -30.98 2.00 12.24
N PHE A 162 -31.52 3.02 12.90
CA PHE A 162 -30.81 3.76 13.93
C PHE A 162 -30.86 2.98 15.26
N SER A 163 -29.82 3.02 16.05
CA SER A 163 -29.86 2.68 17.48
C SER A 163 -30.61 3.78 18.27
N ARG A 164 -30.51 5.03 17.82
CA ARG A 164 -31.25 6.19 18.31
C ARG A 164 -31.40 7.24 17.22
N VAL A 165 -32.63 7.69 17.00
CA VAL A 165 -32.91 8.84 16.14
C VAL A 165 -32.60 10.14 16.89
N ILE A 166 -31.83 11.04 16.28
CA ILE A 166 -31.54 12.37 16.80
C ILE A 166 -32.50 13.40 16.19
N ALA A 167 -32.73 13.33 14.89
CA ALA A 167 -33.58 14.27 14.18
C ALA A 167 -34.23 13.64 12.94
N VAL A 168 -35.44 14.08 12.63
CA VAL A 168 -36.13 13.83 11.36
C VAL A 168 -36.73 15.15 10.89
N VAL A 169 -36.43 15.54 9.67
CA VAL A 169 -36.99 16.71 9.00
C VAL A 169 -37.70 16.22 7.76
N VAL A 170 -38.91 16.74 7.54
CA VAL A 170 -39.77 16.40 6.39
C VAL A 170 -40.11 17.67 5.62
N THR A 171 -40.30 17.52 4.32
CA THR A 171 -40.72 18.62 3.45
C THR A 171 -41.63 18.10 2.33
N LEU A 172 -42.42 19.01 1.74
CA LEU A 172 -43.24 18.74 0.57
C LEU A 172 -42.68 19.53 -0.62
N ASN A 173 -42.72 18.92 -1.80
CA ASN A 173 -42.66 19.65 -3.05
C ASN A 173 -44.09 19.92 -3.51
N VAL A 174 -44.50 21.19 -3.44
CA VAL A 174 -45.86 21.66 -3.71
C VAL A 174 -45.92 22.36 -5.06
N THR A 175 -46.96 22.09 -5.86
CA THR A 175 -47.10 22.64 -7.22
C THR A 175 -48.14 23.76 -7.33
N GLY A 176 -48.83 24.10 -6.23
CA GLY A 176 -49.84 25.17 -6.16
C GLY A 176 -49.47 26.33 -5.24
N ALA A 177 -49.87 27.55 -5.61
CA ALA A 177 -49.51 28.80 -4.91
C ALA A 177 -50.45 29.23 -3.77
N ALA A 178 -51.70 28.73 -3.72
CA ALA A 178 -52.69 29.12 -2.70
C ALA A 178 -53.07 27.93 -1.82
N GLY A 179 -52.90 28.07 -0.50
CA GLY A 179 -53.27 27.04 0.48
C GLY A 179 -52.33 25.83 0.45
N GLN A 180 -51.10 25.99 0.92
CA GLN A 180 -50.16 24.87 0.93
C GLN A 180 -50.45 23.92 2.11
N PRO A 181 -50.49 22.60 1.87
CA PRO A 181 -50.55 21.64 2.96
C PRO A 181 -49.29 21.71 3.82
N THR A 182 -49.41 21.33 5.08
CA THR A 182 -48.28 21.20 5.99
C THR A 182 -47.87 19.75 6.12
N VAL A 183 -46.60 19.50 6.45
CA VAL A 183 -46.08 18.15 6.66
C VAL A 183 -45.41 18.05 8.01
N SER A 184 -45.60 16.92 8.66
CA SER A 184 -44.99 16.61 9.94
C SER A 184 -44.48 15.18 9.95
N ALA A 185 -43.37 14.97 10.67
CA ALA A 185 -42.90 13.65 11.03
C ALA A 185 -43.59 13.25 12.33
N THR A 186 -44.36 12.17 12.32
CA THR A 186 -45.04 11.65 13.50
C THR A 186 -44.59 10.21 13.77
N SER A 187 -44.83 9.70 14.98
CA SER A 187 -44.51 8.30 15.35
C SER A 187 -43.07 7.88 15.00
N VAL A 188 -42.09 8.73 15.31
CA VAL A 188 -40.67 8.46 15.00
C VAL A 188 -40.16 7.29 15.83
N GLN A 189 -39.61 6.30 15.15
CA GLN A 189 -39.02 5.08 15.69
C GLN A 189 -37.64 4.85 15.07
N ASN A 190 -36.88 3.93 15.64
CA ASN A 190 -35.53 3.59 15.17
C ASN A 190 -35.48 3.02 13.73
N THR A 191 -36.57 2.42 13.27
CA THR A 191 -36.69 1.78 11.95
C THR A 191 -37.45 2.62 10.92
N GLY A 192 -38.05 3.73 11.33
CA GLY A 192 -38.93 4.52 10.47
C GLY A 192 -39.75 5.55 11.21
N PHE A 193 -40.66 6.20 10.50
CA PHE A 193 -41.56 7.22 11.03
C PHE A 193 -42.74 7.38 10.08
N ASN A 194 -43.72 8.20 10.44
CA ASN A 194 -44.85 8.53 9.57
C ASN A 194 -44.69 9.93 9.01
N ILE A 195 -44.90 10.09 7.69
CA ILE A 195 -45.14 11.39 7.06
C ILE A 195 -46.64 11.65 7.14
N THR A 196 -47.04 12.70 7.87
CA THR A 196 -48.43 13.13 7.97
C THR A 196 -48.60 14.46 7.24
N VAL A 197 -49.43 14.47 6.19
CA VAL A 197 -49.77 15.66 5.41
C VAL A 197 -51.09 16.21 5.90
N SER A 198 -51.07 17.41 6.47
CA SER A 198 -52.25 18.08 7.02
C SER A 198 -52.74 19.17 6.06
N PRO A 199 -54.06 19.43 6.01
CA PRO A 199 -54.62 20.41 5.08
C PRO A 199 -54.15 21.84 5.39
N GLY A 200 -53.99 22.65 4.34
CA GLY A 200 -53.76 24.10 4.43
C GLY A 200 -55.07 24.90 4.31
N SER A 201 -55.00 26.24 4.36
CA SER A 201 -56.16 27.15 4.19
C SER A 201 -56.72 27.22 2.75
N GLY A 202 -56.21 26.37 1.87
CA GLY A 202 -56.70 26.03 0.53
C GLY A 202 -56.07 24.68 0.18
N TYR A 203 -56.63 23.93 -0.78
CA TYR A 203 -56.17 22.58 -1.07
C TYR A 203 -55.13 22.58 -2.21
N GLY A 204 -53.87 22.91 -1.90
CA GLY A 204 -52.77 22.71 -2.83
C GLY A 204 -52.46 21.22 -3.06
N SER A 205 -52.19 20.83 -4.31
CA SER A 205 -51.66 19.51 -4.64
C SER A 205 -50.16 19.42 -4.33
N SER A 206 -49.72 18.29 -3.78
CA SER A 206 -48.30 18.00 -3.56
C SER A 206 -47.79 17.05 -4.65
N ALA A 207 -46.63 17.33 -5.21
CA ALA A 207 -45.98 16.44 -6.16
C ALA A 207 -45.25 15.31 -5.45
N ASP A 208 -44.54 15.61 -4.36
CA ASP A 208 -43.71 14.67 -3.61
C ASP A 208 -43.53 15.08 -2.14
N ALA A 209 -43.11 14.13 -1.30
CA ALA A 209 -42.64 14.39 0.05
C ALA A 209 -41.23 13.83 0.24
N TYR A 210 -40.38 14.56 0.98
CA TYR A 210 -39.00 14.17 1.26
C TYR A 210 -38.72 14.19 2.74
N TYR A 211 -37.69 13.45 3.16
CA TYR A 211 -37.15 13.54 4.49
C TYR A 211 -35.62 13.49 4.49
N ILE A 212 -35.05 14.07 5.55
CA ILE A 212 -33.69 13.82 5.99
C ILE A 212 -33.73 13.47 7.48
N ALA A 213 -32.97 12.45 7.86
CA ALA A 213 -32.89 11.95 9.22
C ALA A 213 -31.44 11.72 9.62
N MET A 214 -31.17 11.92 10.91
CA MET A 214 -29.86 11.75 11.52
C MET A 214 -29.99 10.99 12.84
N GLY A 215 -29.01 10.14 13.13
CA GLY A 215 -28.94 9.31 14.32
C GLY A 215 -27.68 8.46 14.31
N TYR A 216 -27.61 7.44 15.15
CA TYR A 216 -26.57 6.41 15.16
C TYR A 216 -27.17 5.09 15.64
#